data_AF-A0AA35XBC7-F1
#
_entry.id   AF-A0AA35XBC7-F1
#
_cell.length_a   1.000
_cell.length_b   1.000
_cell.length_c   1.000
_cell.angle_alpha   90.00
_cell.angle_beta   90.00
_cell.angle_gamma   90.00
#
_symmetry.space_group_name_H-M   'P 1'
#
loop_
_entity.id
_entity.type
_entity.pdbx_description
1 polymer ?
#
loop_
_entity_poly.entity_id
_entity_poly.type
_entity_poly.pdbx_seq_one_letter_code
_entity_poly.pdbx_strand_id
1 'polypeptide(L)'
;MERSPFFRDILLTAGGWTWAIWREGEKNGPLLSSCSCAVQYTCGTWSPSRPGVFFLCQQNGGLEVWDLMDRSHEPTLSQNISSLPITSINPFRITSKQEMLAVGDSAGTLHILDVPWALKNPSTNEDGIMEAFFERETQRVGFSSGRTAARAAAKRESMTAASAELTKEESAPEGELEPVWQEEARREYEDYLATENKLLIELGLVEPLPQDND
;
A
#
# COMPACT_ATOMS: atom_id res chain seq x y z
N MET A 1 -8.66 -19.95 0.96
CA MET A 1 -7.23 -20.19 1.20
C MET A 1 -6.97 -21.65 0.90
N GLU A 2 -5.94 -21.95 0.12
CA GLU A 2 -5.65 -23.31 -0.35
C GLU A 2 -4.15 -23.59 -0.31
N ARG A 3 -3.78 -24.81 0.10
CA ARG A 3 -2.38 -25.26 0.07
C ARG A 3 -2.02 -25.78 -1.32
N SER A 4 -0.81 -25.53 -1.77
CA SER A 4 -0.35 -26.13 -3.03
C SER A 4 -0.32 -27.67 -2.90
N PRO A 5 -0.81 -28.41 -3.91
CA PRO A 5 -0.74 -29.87 -3.91
C PRO A 5 0.70 -30.38 -4.09
N PHE A 6 1.62 -29.53 -4.59
CA PHE A 6 3.01 -29.88 -4.84
C PHE A 6 3.95 -29.45 -3.70
N PHE A 7 3.70 -28.28 -3.11
CA PHE A 7 4.55 -27.71 -2.06
C PHE A 7 3.77 -27.50 -0.77
N ARG A 8 4.16 -28.21 0.30
CA ARG A 8 3.41 -28.22 1.56
C ARG A 8 3.46 -26.89 2.30
N ASP A 9 4.54 -26.14 2.10
CA ASP A 9 4.81 -24.83 2.69
C ASP A 9 4.19 -23.68 1.88
N ILE A 10 3.63 -23.91 0.69
CA ILE A 10 3.08 -22.83 -0.14
C ILE A 10 1.56 -22.75 -0.02
N LEU A 11 1.06 -21.52 0.16
CA LEU A 11 -0.33 -21.21 0.43
C LEU A 11 -0.84 -20.14 -0.53
N LEU A 12 -1.99 -20.36 -1.15
CA LEU A 12 -2.70 -19.37 -1.95
C LEU A 12 -3.84 -18.77 -1.14
N THR A 13 -3.92 -17.45 -1.18
CA THR A 13 -5.04 -16.67 -0.66
C THR A 13 -5.61 -15.84 -1.79
N ALA A 14 -6.93 -15.89 -1.95
CA ALA A 14 -7.67 -15.06 -2.89
C ALA A 14 -8.90 -14.55 -2.15
N GLY A 15 -9.11 -13.23 -2.16
CA GLY A 15 -10.23 -12.60 -1.47
C GLY A 15 -10.12 -11.08 -1.50
N GLY A 16 -11.27 -10.40 -1.39
CA GLY A 16 -11.31 -8.95 -1.61
C GLY A 16 -10.84 -8.64 -3.02
N TRP A 17 -9.97 -7.65 -3.20
CA TRP A 17 -9.50 -7.21 -4.53
C TRP A 17 -8.10 -7.73 -4.89
N THR A 18 -7.53 -8.63 -4.09
CA THR A 18 -6.17 -9.12 -4.30
C THR A 18 -6.08 -10.62 -4.09
N TRP A 19 -5.01 -11.20 -4.62
CA TRP A 19 -4.56 -12.53 -4.27
C TRP A 19 -3.10 -12.45 -3.85
N ALA A 20 -2.68 -13.40 -3.02
CA ALA A 20 -1.31 -13.50 -2.55
C ALA A 20 -0.92 -14.96 -2.32
N ILE A 21 0.34 -15.24 -2.61
CA ILE A 21 1.01 -16.52 -2.34
C ILE A 21 1.94 -16.33 -1.15
N TRP A 22 1.82 -17.21 -0.18
CA TRP A 22 2.56 -17.19 1.07
C TRP A 22 3.39 -18.46 1.21
N ARG A 23 4.46 -18.34 2.00
CA ARG A 23 5.26 -19.48 2.44
C ARG A 23 5.12 -19.64 3.94
N GLU A 24 4.86 -20.85 4.40
CA GLU A 24 4.78 -21.19 5.81
C GLU A 24 6.16 -20.98 6.45
N GLY A 25 6.18 -20.25 7.57
CA GLY A 25 7.42 -19.87 8.25
C GLY A 25 8.01 -18.54 7.82
N GLU A 26 7.61 -17.98 6.67
CA GLU A 26 8.04 -16.65 6.24
C GLU A 26 7.21 -15.56 6.95
N LYS A 27 7.90 -14.66 7.67
CA LYS A 27 7.26 -13.59 8.47
C LYS A 27 7.34 -12.23 7.79
N ASN A 28 8.18 -12.10 6.78
CA ASN A 28 8.43 -10.82 6.10
C ASN A 28 7.31 -10.43 5.12
N GLY A 29 6.30 -11.27 4.93
CA GLY A 29 5.13 -11.00 4.10
C GLY A 29 4.84 -12.10 3.07
N PRO A 30 3.94 -11.84 2.10
CA PRO A 30 3.68 -12.77 1.00
C PRO A 30 4.88 -12.82 0.05
N LEU A 31 5.11 -13.98 -0.56
CA LEU A 31 6.12 -14.14 -1.61
C LEU A 31 5.74 -13.31 -2.84
N LEU A 32 4.49 -13.50 -3.28
CA LEU A 32 3.89 -12.80 -4.40
C LEU A 32 2.55 -12.24 -3.96
N SER A 33 2.26 -11.01 -4.38
CA SER A 33 0.97 -10.37 -4.18
C SER A 33 0.55 -9.67 -5.46
N SER A 34 -0.71 -9.82 -5.83
CA SER A 34 -1.28 -9.10 -6.97
C SER A 34 -1.46 -7.63 -6.67
N CYS A 35 -1.52 -6.82 -7.73
CA CYS A 35 -2.12 -5.49 -7.64
C CYS A 35 -3.62 -5.60 -7.30
N SER A 36 -4.19 -4.51 -6.79
CA SER A 36 -5.63 -4.43 -6.58
C SER A 36 -6.35 -4.54 -7.92
N CYS A 37 -7.17 -5.57 -8.08
CA CYS A 37 -8.04 -5.76 -9.22
C CYS A 37 -9.27 -4.84 -9.11
N ALA A 38 -9.95 -4.60 -10.24
CA ALA A 38 -11.21 -3.85 -10.28
C ALA A 38 -12.38 -4.67 -9.69
N VAL A 39 -12.31 -5.99 -9.80
CA VAL A 39 -13.35 -6.92 -9.35
C VAL A 39 -12.84 -7.75 -8.19
N GLN A 40 -13.71 -8.06 -7.23
CA GLN A 40 -13.34 -8.89 -6.10
C GLN A 40 -13.16 -10.36 -6.52
N TYR A 41 -12.18 -11.02 -5.91
CA TYR A 41 -12.02 -12.46 -5.96
C TYR A 41 -12.91 -13.13 -4.93
N THR A 42 -13.58 -14.21 -5.34
CA THR A 42 -14.49 -14.98 -4.49
C THR A 42 -13.85 -16.28 -4.01
N CYS A 43 -13.13 -16.98 -4.89
CA CYS A 43 -12.42 -18.21 -4.57
C CYS A 43 -11.21 -18.41 -5.48
N GLY A 44 -10.30 -19.29 -5.09
CA GLY A 44 -9.12 -19.62 -5.87
C GLY A 44 -8.52 -20.95 -5.42
N THR A 45 -7.99 -21.69 -6.38
CA THR A 45 -7.53 -23.09 -6.22
C THR A 45 -6.33 -23.39 -7.11
N TRP A 46 -5.47 -24.30 -6.68
CA TRP A 46 -4.30 -24.72 -7.44
C TRP A 46 -4.67 -25.74 -8.51
N SER A 47 -3.91 -25.78 -9.60
CA SER A 47 -3.98 -26.92 -10.51
C SER A 47 -3.47 -28.19 -9.81
N PRO A 48 -4.17 -29.33 -9.94
CA PRO A 48 -3.70 -30.62 -9.44
C PRO A 48 -2.58 -31.21 -10.30
N SER A 49 -2.28 -30.63 -11.47
CA SER A 49 -1.36 -31.21 -12.45
C SER A 49 -0.12 -30.39 -12.77
N ARG A 50 -0.17 -29.07 -12.56
CA ARG A 50 0.98 -28.17 -12.75
C ARG A 50 1.26 -27.32 -11.50
N PRO A 51 2.49 -27.32 -10.97
CA PRO A 51 2.83 -26.62 -9.73
C PRO A 51 2.79 -25.09 -9.82
N GLY A 52 2.97 -24.52 -11.03
CA GLY A 52 2.96 -23.08 -11.27
C GLY A 52 1.59 -22.51 -11.67
N VAL A 53 0.55 -23.34 -11.76
CA VAL A 53 -0.77 -22.94 -12.29
C VAL A 53 -1.81 -22.89 -11.18
N PHE A 54 -2.58 -21.81 -11.15
CA PHE A 54 -3.74 -21.68 -10.28
C PHE A 54 -4.89 -20.94 -10.96
N PHE A 55 -6.09 -21.18 -10.45
CA PHE A 55 -7.35 -20.63 -10.95
C PHE A 55 -7.92 -19.66 -9.92
N LEU A 56 -8.36 -18.49 -10.38
CA LEU A 56 -9.02 -17.48 -9.57
C LEU A 56 -10.39 -17.16 -10.13
N CYS A 57 -11.36 -17.02 -9.24
CA CYS A 57 -12.73 -16.69 -9.58
C CYS A 57 -13.08 -15.30 -9.10
N GLN A 58 -13.86 -14.60 -9.92
CA GLN A 58 -14.27 -13.22 -9.68
C GLN A 58 -15.77 -13.11 -9.39
N GLN A 59 -16.14 -12.03 -8.71
CA GLN A 59 -17.51 -11.72 -8.34
C GLN A 59 -18.41 -11.38 -9.55
N ASN A 60 -17.84 -11.03 -10.70
CA ASN A 60 -18.58 -10.77 -11.93
C ASN A 60 -18.80 -12.01 -12.81
N GLY A 61 -18.38 -13.20 -12.35
CA GLY A 61 -18.44 -14.43 -13.14
C GLY A 61 -17.22 -14.70 -14.02
N GLY A 62 -16.16 -13.90 -13.86
CA GLY A 62 -14.86 -14.10 -14.49
C GLY A 62 -14.04 -15.21 -13.85
N LEU A 63 -13.37 -15.99 -14.68
CA LEU A 63 -12.37 -16.98 -14.32
C LEU A 63 -11.02 -16.56 -14.90
N GLU A 64 -10.02 -16.45 -14.05
CA GLU A 64 -8.63 -16.20 -14.44
C GLU A 64 -7.78 -17.43 -14.18
N VAL A 65 -6.91 -17.75 -15.14
CA VAL A 65 -5.89 -18.76 -15.01
C VAL A 65 -4.53 -18.09 -15.03
N TRP A 66 -3.76 -18.36 -13.99
CA TRP A 66 -2.42 -17.83 -13.81
C TRP A 66 -1.42 -18.96 -14.02
N ASP A 67 -0.39 -18.71 -14.83
CA ASP A 67 0.78 -19.58 -14.99
C ASP A 67 2.04 -18.79 -14.64
N LEU A 68 2.59 -19.06 -13.45
CA LEU A 68 3.78 -18.37 -12.94
C LEU A 68 5.04 -18.64 -13.77
N MET A 69 5.04 -19.70 -14.58
CA MET A 69 6.15 -20.02 -15.49
C MET A 69 6.10 -19.21 -16.78
N ASP A 70 4.91 -18.75 -17.17
CA ASP A 70 4.72 -17.87 -18.34
C ASP A 70 4.78 -16.40 -17.91
N ARG A 71 3.81 -15.97 -17.10
CA ARG A 71 3.62 -14.58 -16.68
C ARG A 71 3.15 -14.50 -15.24
N SER A 72 3.94 -13.83 -14.40
CA SER A 72 3.62 -13.62 -12.98
C SER A 72 2.88 -12.30 -12.68
N HIS A 73 2.85 -11.37 -13.64
CA HIS A 73 2.31 -10.01 -13.45
C HIS A 73 0.90 -9.83 -14.02
N GLU A 74 0.43 -10.75 -14.86
CA GLU A 74 -0.90 -10.74 -15.46
C GLU A 74 -1.42 -12.17 -15.65
N PRO A 75 -2.75 -12.39 -15.68
CA PRO A 75 -3.31 -13.71 -15.91
C PRO A 75 -2.98 -14.20 -17.33
N THR A 76 -2.65 -15.48 -17.45
CA THR A 76 -2.38 -16.13 -18.74
C THR A 76 -3.63 -16.24 -19.59
N LEU A 77 -4.77 -16.54 -18.95
CA LEU A 77 -6.09 -16.63 -19.57
C LEU A 77 -7.12 -15.96 -18.66
N SER A 78 -8.01 -15.16 -19.24
CA SER A 78 -9.19 -14.63 -18.58
C SER A 78 -10.43 -14.97 -19.41
N GLN A 79 -11.42 -15.60 -18.80
CA GLN A 79 -12.64 -16.05 -19.46
C GLN A 79 -13.85 -15.72 -18.61
N ASN A 80 -14.88 -15.14 -19.21
CA ASN A 80 -16.15 -14.95 -18.53
C ASN A 80 -17.01 -16.22 -18.64
N ILE A 81 -17.38 -16.82 -17.51
CA ILE A 81 -18.15 -18.07 -17.46
C ILE A 81 -19.64 -17.79 -17.26
N SER A 82 -19.95 -16.87 -16.35
CA SER A 82 -21.32 -16.46 -16.02
C SER A 82 -21.38 -14.94 -15.90
N SER A 83 -22.58 -14.39 -15.80
CA SER A 83 -22.79 -12.98 -15.40
C SER A 83 -22.96 -12.82 -13.89
N LEU A 84 -22.98 -13.94 -13.18
CA LEU A 84 -23.19 -14.01 -11.73
C LEU A 84 -21.89 -14.35 -11.00
N PRO A 85 -21.78 -13.97 -9.70
CA PRO A 85 -20.64 -14.35 -8.88
C PRO A 85 -20.41 -15.86 -8.85
N ILE A 86 -19.16 -16.26 -9.09
CA ILE A 86 -18.72 -17.64 -8.89
C ILE A 86 -18.55 -17.88 -7.40
N THR A 87 -19.18 -18.93 -6.89
CA THR A 87 -19.15 -19.30 -5.46
C THR A 87 -18.12 -20.37 -5.17
N SER A 88 -17.92 -21.30 -6.10
CA SER A 88 -17.04 -22.46 -5.90
C SER A 88 -16.34 -22.85 -7.19
N ILE A 89 -15.13 -23.37 -7.05
CA ILE A 89 -14.32 -23.89 -8.13
C ILE A 89 -13.61 -25.16 -7.66
N ASN A 90 -13.56 -26.18 -8.51
CA ASN A 90 -12.89 -27.43 -8.22
C ASN A 90 -12.29 -28.04 -9.49
N PRO A 91 -10.95 -28.07 -9.62
CA PRO A 91 -10.28 -28.78 -10.70
C PRO A 91 -10.24 -30.28 -10.40
N PHE A 92 -10.66 -31.09 -11.37
CA PHE A 92 -10.71 -32.54 -11.26
C PHE A 92 -10.00 -33.20 -12.44
N ARG A 93 -8.91 -33.91 -12.12
CA ARG A 93 -8.14 -34.66 -13.11
C ARG A 93 -8.75 -36.05 -13.29
N ILE A 94 -9.41 -36.28 -14.43
CA ILE A 94 -10.03 -37.56 -14.77
C ILE A 94 -8.98 -38.55 -15.26
N THR A 95 -8.11 -38.10 -16.17
CA THR A 95 -7.01 -38.90 -16.73
C THR A 95 -5.74 -38.07 -16.81
N SER A 96 -4.62 -38.67 -17.21
CA SER A 96 -3.38 -37.91 -17.46
C SER A 96 -3.50 -36.90 -18.61
N LYS A 97 -4.51 -37.04 -19.48
CA LYS A 97 -4.73 -36.15 -20.63
C LYS A 97 -5.98 -35.28 -20.49
N GLN A 98 -6.84 -35.58 -19.53
CA GLN A 98 -8.13 -34.91 -19.36
C GLN A 98 -8.27 -34.39 -17.93
N GLU A 99 -8.44 -33.08 -17.83
CA GLU A 99 -8.62 -32.37 -16.59
C GLU A 99 -9.79 -31.41 -16.81
N MET A 100 -10.79 -31.53 -15.94
CA MET A 100 -12.01 -30.75 -16.02
C MET A 100 -12.03 -29.76 -14.87
N LEU A 101 -12.59 -28.59 -15.11
CA LEU A 101 -12.81 -27.56 -14.11
C LEU A 101 -14.30 -27.40 -13.87
N ALA A 102 -14.73 -27.68 -12.64
CA ALA A 102 -16.09 -27.48 -12.19
C ALA A 102 -16.21 -26.10 -11.53
N VAL A 103 -17.14 -25.27 -12.01
CA VAL A 103 -17.37 -23.90 -11.54
C VAL A 103 -18.83 -23.75 -11.16
N GLY A 104 -19.12 -23.47 -9.88
CA GLY A 104 -20.47 -23.20 -9.39
C GLY A 104 -20.72 -21.70 -9.29
N ASP A 105 -21.84 -21.24 -9.85
CA ASP A 105 -22.28 -19.86 -9.70
C ASP A 105 -23.13 -19.65 -8.42
N SER A 106 -23.63 -18.44 -8.22
CA SER A 106 -24.52 -18.08 -7.10
C SER A 106 -26.00 -18.40 -7.35
N ALA A 107 -26.40 -18.70 -8.59
CA ALA A 107 -27.73 -19.19 -8.92
C ALA A 107 -27.88 -20.70 -8.69
N GLY A 108 -26.78 -21.41 -8.42
CA GLY A 108 -26.75 -22.87 -8.26
C GLY A 108 -26.52 -23.63 -9.56
N THR A 109 -26.14 -22.94 -10.64
CA THR A 109 -25.71 -23.56 -11.90
C THR A 109 -24.28 -24.06 -11.78
N LEU A 110 -24.06 -25.29 -12.24
CA LEU A 110 -22.74 -25.89 -12.34
C LEU A 110 -22.26 -25.84 -13.80
N HIS A 111 -21.16 -25.14 -14.04
CA HIS A 111 -20.46 -25.11 -15.32
C HIS A 111 -19.28 -26.08 -15.29
N ILE A 112 -19.13 -26.89 -16.33
CA ILE A 112 -18.03 -27.83 -16.49
C ILE A 112 -17.21 -27.43 -17.72
N LEU A 113 -15.91 -27.19 -17.52
CA LEU A 113 -14.98 -26.72 -18.55
C LEU A 113 -13.86 -27.74 -18.73
N ASP A 114 -13.36 -27.95 -19.94
CA ASP A 114 -12.13 -28.74 -20.18
C ASP A 114 -10.92 -27.81 -20.12
N VAL A 115 -9.90 -28.20 -19.37
CA VAL A 115 -8.66 -27.43 -19.23
C VAL A 115 -7.79 -27.68 -20.47
N PRO A 116 -7.35 -26.63 -21.19
CA PRO A 116 -6.47 -26.76 -22.35
C PRO A 116 -5.19 -27.53 -22.04
N TRP A 117 -4.66 -28.25 -23.03
CA TRP A 117 -3.43 -29.05 -22.89
C TRP A 117 -2.26 -28.26 -22.30
N ALA A 118 -2.07 -27.01 -22.74
CA ALA A 118 -1.00 -26.13 -22.28
C ALA A 118 -1.02 -25.88 -20.76
N LEU A 119 -2.21 -25.89 -20.14
CA LEU A 119 -2.39 -25.58 -18.71
C LEU A 119 -2.40 -26.84 -17.82
N LYS A 120 -2.50 -28.03 -18.40
CA LYS A 120 -2.53 -29.32 -17.67
C LYS A 120 -1.34 -30.24 -17.90
N ASN A 121 -0.47 -29.91 -18.88
CA ASN A 121 0.73 -30.67 -19.19
C ASN A 121 1.98 -29.97 -18.65
N PRO A 122 2.59 -30.47 -17.56
CA PRO A 122 3.80 -29.87 -17.01
C PRO A 122 4.97 -30.01 -17.97
N SER A 123 5.84 -29.00 -17.95
CA SER A 123 7.16 -29.03 -18.59
C SER A 123 8.12 -29.94 -17.82
N THR A 124 9.25 -30.30 -18.44
CA THR A 124 10.27 -31.12 -17.80
C THR A 124 10.86 -30.38 -16.59
N ASN A 125 10.83 -31.02 -15.42
CA ASN A 125 11.40 -30.49 -14.16
C ASN A 125 10.76 -29.16 -13.71
N GLU A 126 9.47 -28.95 -13.99
CA GLU A 126 8.74 -27.75 -13.59
C GLU A 126 8.66 -27.58 -12.07
N ASP A 127 8.59 -28.68 -11.34
CA ASP A 127 8.66 -28.75 -9.88
C ASP A 127 9.94 -28.12 -9.35
N GLY A 128 11.10 -28.53 -9.85
CA GLY A 128 12.39 -27.97 -9.43
C GLY A 128 12.55 -26.50 -9.82
N ILE A 129 12.03 -26.10 -10.99
CA ILE A 129 12.06 -24.69 -11.42
C ILE A 129 11.17 -23.83 -10.51
N MET A 130 9.99 -24.33 -10.15
CA MET A 130 9.05 -23.61 -9.29
C MET A 130 9.56 -23.54 -7.84
N GLU A 131 10.22 -24.59 -7.34
CA GLU A 131 10.90 -24.57 -6.05
C GLU A 131 12.00 -23.50 -6.02
N ALA A 132 12.86 -23.46 -7.05
CA ALA A 132 13.89 -22.43 -7.18
C ALA A 132 13.29 -21.02 -7.32
N PHE A 133 12.13 -20.89 -7.95
CA PHE A 133 11.40 -19.63 -8.02
C PHE A 133 10.98 -19.16 -6.62
N PHE A 134 10.35 -20.02 -5.82
CA PHE A 134 9.90 -19.67 -4.47
C PHE A 134 11.06 -19.36 -3.53
N GLU A 135 12.17 -20.08 -3.66
CA GLU A 135 13.37 -19.84 -2.86
C GLU A 135 13.97 -18.46 -3.17
N ARG A 136 14.10 -18.10 -4.46
CA ARG A 136 14.52 -16.76 -4.87
C ARG A 136 13.59 -15.68 -4.34
N GLU A 137 12.28 -15.93 -4.36
CA GLU A 137 11.29 -14.97 -3.89
C GLU A 137 11.35 -14.78 -2.37
N THR A 138 11.62 -15.85 -1.62
CA THR A 138 11.86 -15.80 -0.17
C THR A 138 13.05 -14.89 0.14
N GLN A 139 14.17 -15.08 -0.57
CA GLN A 139 15.36 -14.24 -0.43
C GLN A 139 15.08 -12.77 -0.79
N ARG A 140 14.30 -12.53 -1.86
CA ARG A 140 13.91 -11.19 -2.29
C ARG A 140 13.09 -10.47 -1.22
N VAL A 141 12.11 -11.14 -0.63
CA VAL A 141 11.26 -10.58 0.42
C VAL A 141 12.08 -10.28 1.68
N GLY A 142 12.97 -11.20 2.08
CA GLY A 142 13.91 -10.95 3.20
C GLY A 142 14.79 -9.73 2.97
N PHE A 143 15.36 -9.59 1.78
CA PHE A 143 16.18 -8.42 1.41
C PHE A 143 15.37 -7.11 1.36
N SER A 144 14.11 -7.17 0.90
CA SER A 144 13.20 -6.01 0.89
C SER A 144 12.83 -5.56 2.30
N SER A 145 12.52 -6.51 3.18
CA SER A 145 12.19 -6.27 4.59
C SER A 145 13.35 -5.58 5.32
N GLY A 146 14.58 -6.08 5.17
CA GLY A 146 15.78 -5.47 5.77
C GLY A 146 16.00 -4.03 5.33
N ARG A 147 15.78 -3.71 4.05
CA ARG A 147 15.89 -2.33 3.53
C ARG A 147 14.79 -1.42 4.06
N THR A 148 13.56 -1.92 4.14
CA THR A 148 12.43 -1.15 4.70
C THR A 148 12.68 -0.83 6.17
N ALA A 149 13.17 -1.79 6.95
CA ALA A 149 13.54 -1.58 8.35
C ALA A 149 14.65 -0.53 8.51
N ALA A 150 15.72 -0.61 7.70
CA ALA A 150 16.80 0.37 7.73
C ALA A 150 16.32 1.80 7.38
N ARG A 151 15.45 1.95 6.37
CA ARG A 151 14.85 3.23 6.00
C ARG A 151 13.94 3.78 7.10
N ALA A 152 13.16 2.92 7.74
CA ALA A 152 12.29 3.31 8.84
C ALA A 152 13.11 3.79 10.06
N ALA A 153 14.22 3.11 10.38
CA ALA A 153 15.14 3.52 11.44
C ALA A 153 15.78 4.89 11.14
N ALA A 154 16.33 5.08 9.93
CA ALA A 154 16.92 6.35 9.51
C ALA A 154 15.90 7.51 9.54
N LYS A 155 14.67 7.27 9.08
CA LYS A 155 13.58 8.27 9.15
C LYS A 155 13.19 8.60 10.59
N ARG A 156 13.20 7.61 11.48
CA ARG A 156 12.91 7.81 12.90
C ARG A 156 14.01 8.63 13.56
N GLU A 157 15.28 8.33 13.28
CA GLU A 157 16.43 9.11 13.77
C GLU A 157 16.37 10.57 13.28
N SER A 158 16.10 10.79 11.99
CA SER A 158 15.96 12.14 11.46
C SER A 158 14.76 12.89 12.06
N MET A 159 13.62 12.21 12.29
CA MET A 159 12.46 12.82 12.96
C MET A 159 12.78 13.17 14.41
N THR A 160 13.49 12.31 15.15
CA THR A 160 13.88 12.60 16.54
C THR A 160 14.87 13.76 16.63
N ALA A 161 15.82 13.84 15.69
CA ALA A 161 16.76 14.96 15.61
C ALA A 161 16.03 16.28 15.30
N ALA A 162 15.14 16.28 14.31
CA ALA A 162 14.34 17.47 13.96
C ALA A 162 13.46 17.93 15.13
N SER A 163 12.81 17.02 15.85
CA SER A 163 12.03 17.38 17.04
C SER A 163 12.89 17.95 18.16
N ALA A 164 14.13 17.47 18.33
CA ALA A 164 15.05 17.97 19.35
C ALA A 164 15.64 19.35 19.00
N GLU A 165 15.80 19.66 17.71
CA GLU A 165 16.19 20.99 17.24
C GLU A 165 15.08 22.02 17.46
N LEU A 166 13.83 21.68 17.12
CA LEU A 166 12.65 22.52 17.42
C LEU A 166 12.52 22.85 18.91
N THR A 167 12.70 21.86 19.80
CA THR A 167 12.66 22.10 21.25
C THR A 167 13.83 22.96 21.74
N LYS A 168 14.99 22.94 21.06
CA LYS A 168 16.13 23.81 21.42
C LYS A 168 15.89 25.26 20.99
N GLU A 169 15.35 25.49 19.79
CA GLU A 169 14.98 26.84 19.33
C GLU A 169 13.92 27.49 20.22
N GLU A 170 12.90 26.74 20.66
CA GLU A 170 11.87 27.25 21.60
C GLU A 170 12.41 27.57 23.01
N SER A 171 13.57 27.03 23.37
CA SER A 171 14.18 27.21 24.71
C SER A 171 15.32 28.24 24.78
N ALA A 172 15.62 28.92 23.67
CA ALA A 172 16.64 29.96 23.66
C ALA A 172 16.20 31.16 24.53
N PRO A 173 17.04 31.66 25.46
CA PRO A 173 16.61 32.71 26.39
C PRO A 173 16.43 34.05 25.68
N GLU A 174 15.22 34.61 25.71
CA GLU A 174 14.86 36.00 25.32
C GLU A 174 15.41 37.04 26.31
N GLY A 175 16.67 36.91 26.73
CA GLY A 175 17.26 37.76 27.75
C GLY A 175 18.42 38.55 27.18
N GLU A 176 18.14 39.70 26.54
CA GLU A 176 19.01 40.91 26.48
C GLU A 176 18.54 41.94 25.43
N LEU A 177 17.75 41.56 24.42
CA LEU A 177 17.29 42.48 23.36
C LEU A 177 15.99 43.24 23.71
N GLU A 178 15.07 42.62 24.46
CA GLU A 178 13.79 43.20 24.89
C GLU A 178 13.84 44.65 25.45
N PRO A 179 14.78 45.04 26.36
CA PRO A 179 14.74 46.38 26.95
C PRO A 179 15.02 47.51 25.95
N VAL A 180 15.82 47.27 24.90
CA VAL A 180 16.22 48.31 23.93
C VAL A 180 15.07 48.65 22.97
N TRP A 181 14.35 47.64 22.48
CA TRP A 181 13.18 47.84 21.60
C TRP A 181 12.03 48.51 22.34
N GLN A 182 11.83 48.21 23.62
CA GLN A 182 10.81 48.86 24.43
C GLN A 182 11.09 50.36 24.58
N GLU A 183 12.35 50.76 24.73
CA GLU A 183 12.74 52.18 24.85
C GLU A 183 12.67 52.94 23.52
N GLU A 184 13.09 52.33 22.41
CA GLU A 184 12.90 52.91 21.07
C GLU A 184 11.42 53.04 20.71
N ALA A 185 10.62 52.01 20.97
CA ALA A 185 9.17 52.04 20.71
C ALA A 185 8.45 53.09 21.55
N ARG A 186 8.85 53.27 22.82
CA ARG A 186 8.27 54.32 23.68
C ARG A 186 8.59 55.71 23.12
N ARG A 187 9.81 55.92 22.63
CA ARG A 187 10.23 57.19 22.05
C ARG A 187 9.51 57.51 20.75
N GLU A 188 9.38 56.53 19.86
CA GLU A 188 8.58 56.69 18.63
C GLU A 188 7.11 57.00 18.93
N TYR A 189 6.54 56.39 19.98
CA TYR A 189 5.17 56.66 20.40
C TYR A 189 5.00 58.08 20.96
N GLU A 190 5.97 58.58 21.74
CA GLU A 190 5.98 59.97 22.22
C GLU A 190 6.08 60.97 21.06
N ASP A 191 6.93 60.71 20.07
CA ASP A 191 7.05 61.55 18.86
C ASP A 191 5.78 61.52 18.00
N TYR A 192 5.13 60.36 17.89
CA TYR A 192 3.84 60.22 17.23
C TYR A 192 2.76 61.06 17.92
N LEU A 193 2.62 60.94 19.25
CA LEU A 193 1.65 61.72 20.02
C LEU A 193 1.90 63.22 19.91
N ALA A 194 3.17 63.66 19.90
CA ALA A 194 3.51 65.07 19.73
C ALA A 194 3.11 65.58 18.34
N THR A 195 3.35 64.77 17.29
CA THR A 195 3.00 65.10 15.91
C THR A 195 1.48 65.10 15.71
N GLU A 196 0.79 64.10 16.23
CA GLU A 196 -0.67 63.99 16.19
C GLU A 196 -1.32 65.18 16.90
N ASN A 197 -0.87 65.52 18.11
CA ASN A 197 -1.40 66.66 18.86
C ASN A 197 -1.17 67.98 18.10
N LYS A 198 0.01 68.16 17.51
CA LYS A 198 0.30 69.32 16.66
C LYS A 198 -0.63 69.41 15.45
N LEU A 199 -0.87 68.29 14.77
CA LEU A 199 -1.79 68.20 13.63
C LEU A 199 -3.24 68.50 14.04
N LEU A 200 -3.69 67.96 15.18
CA LEU A 200 -5.03 68.17 15.70
C LEU A 200 -5.28 69.65 16.08
N ILE A 201 -4.28 70.33 16.63
CA ILE A 201 -4.32 71.77 16.88
C ILE A 201 -4.39 72.55 15.55
N GLU A 202 -3.58 72.19 14.56
CA GLU A 202 -3.56 72.84 13.24
C GLU A 202 -4.90 72.70 12.49
N LEU A 203 -5.55 71.55 12.63
CA LEU A 203 -6.87 71.27 12.06
C LEU A 203 -8.03 71.85 12.88
N GLY A 204 -7.76 72.53 14.00
CA GLY A 204 -8.77 73.17 14.85
C GLY A 204 -9.69 72.17 15.58
N LEU A 205 -9.26 70.90 15.70
CA LEU A 205 -10.02 69.82 16.32
C LEU A 205 -9.76 69.72 17.84
N VAL A 206 -8.65 70.29 18.33
CA VAL A 206 -8.26 70.34 19.74
C VAL A 206 -7.72 71.74 20.06
N GLU A 207 -8.16 72.35 21.17
CA GLU A 207 -7.64 73.64 21.64
C GLU A 207 -6.23 73.46 22.23
N PRO A 208 -5.27 74.36 21.92
CA PRO A 208 -3.94 74.29 22.49
C PRO A 208 -4.01 74.47 24.01
N LEU A 209 -3.28 73.62 24.75
CA LEU A 209 -3.19 73.70 26.20
C LEU A 209 -2.74 75.12 26.63
N PRO A 210 -3.33 75.71 27.68
CA PRO A 210 -3.02 77.07 28.11
C PRO A 210 -1.53 77.20 28.45
N GLN A 211 -0.88 78.20 27.85
CA GLN A 211 0.51 78.56 28.17
C GLN A 211 0.51 79.33 29.50
N ASP A 212 0.96 78.70 30.58
CA ASP A 212 1.31 79.43 31.80
C ASP A 212 2.55 80.30 31.50
N ASN A 213 2.36 81.61 31.60
CA ASN A 213 3.39 82.65 31.58
C ASN A 213 4.17 82.62 32.91
N ASP A 214 5.51 82.67 32.79
CA ASP A 214 6.36 83.56 33.58
C ASP A 214 7.29 84.31 32.61
#